data_AF-A0A2H5AZT2-F1
#
_entry.id   AF-A0A2H5AZT2-F1
#
_cell.length_a   1.000
_cell.length_b   1.000
_cell.length_c   1.000
_cell.angle_alpha   90.00
_cell.angle_beta   90.00
_cell.angle_gamma   90.00
#
_symmetry.space_group_name_H-M   'P 1'
#
loop_
_entity.id
_entity.type
_entity.pdbx_description
1 polymer ?
#
loop_
_entity_poly.entity_id
_entity_poly.type
_entity_poly.pdbx_seq_one_letter_code
_entity_poly.pdbx_strand_id
1 'polypeptide(L)'
;MYLRLATALGLLAAPPLCHLLHVDLLALALLVAVTAGLFRSPLGLIDRLVLAAGLLAGWVCLLGVLASVWPWGLQPVALGEATALLPAAALLAGRRLRLPRPRWRDAQLLLPIAAAAFFYLQPLLATDATGRFARVYHGEDLARHFALYDSVLRLQGYLVFHRAEAAVALQNGFQSYPQGSHLTLAVLTEYAFNGHPPAAATTTLDHFVLLVAGVLTAFVGSVAWAARRVAGPLLGRWGTLPVAGLVVVYLVAVEATPIALTGFESELFGLTLLTLLAALVLRPLARPAEQALLLGALTIGISFAYYLLLAAAGPLLLVWLLARRRRLPRPAVLAAAALLTAAGAALPVVANWQQANSATVLVMPGGVVAVSRHLLVPLAVFAVLGLLTRPARRNADRRAALAALAAVAAVATALMAYQLSTVGKTSYYYEKLLHPVVVLAVLAAAAALGPLLGRPRLDAPRALLATAAAATVLLYNAQPDWATTGGWQGSYGAHYRSGRQAAPASAELVTAIAASRPVPDRYAAVVLTDPHAKEDPRFLEGSLWTGVLNRDNGRSWQAWIWGRWRRWPHEIVEYADASPVPLHVYLSDPATVADTLALRDHPERLAISLVSYDPEGRPIITGR
;
A
#
# COMPACT_ATOMS: atom_id res chain seq x y z
N MET A 1 -41.53 10.03 -5.60
CA MET A 1 -40.57 10.91 -6.32
C MET A 1 -39.86 11.84 -5.35
N TYR A 2 -40.62 12.67 -4.61
CA TYR A 2 -40.11 13.65 -3.63
C TYR A 2 -39.05 13.11 -2.64
N LEU A 3 -39.29 11.96 -1.99
CA LEU A 3 -38.29 11.39 -1.06
C LEU A 3 -36.93 11.09 -1.71
N ARG A 4 -36.92 10.61 -2.97
CA ARG A 4 -35.67 10.30 -3.68
C ARG A 4 -34.92 11.55 -4.07
N LEU A 5 -35.64 12.58 -4.50
CA LEU A 5 -35.08 13.89 -4.79
C LEU A 5 -34.47 14.49 -3.53
N ALA A 6 -35.21 14.49 -2.41
CA ALA A 6 -34.70 14.98 -1.12
C ALA A 6 -33.46 14.22 -0.64
N THR A 7 -33.42 12.88 -0.78
CA THR A 7 -32.22 12.09 -0.43
C THR A 7 -31.04 12.41 -1.35
N ALA A 8 -31.27 12.58 -2.65
CA ALA A 8 -30.22 12.93 -3.60
C ALA A 8 -29.64 14.33 -3.33
N LEU A 9 -30.51 15.32 -3.07
CA LEU A 9 -30.09 16.67 -2.69
C LEU A 9 -29.35 16.67 -1.35
N GLY A 10 -29.85 15.94 -0.35
CA GLY A 10 -29.17 15.78 0.94
C GLY A 10 -27.79 15.13 0.82
N LEU A 11 -27.62 14.19 -0.12
CA LEU A 11 -26.32 13.58 -0.40
C LEU A 11 -25.34 14.56 -1.05
N LEU A 12 -25.81 15.41 -1.96
CA LEU A 12 -24.99 16.45 -2.58
C LEU A 12 -24.64 17.57 -1.59
N ALA A 13 -25.53 17.88 -0.64
CA ALA A 13 -25.28 18.84 0.42
C ALA A 13 -24.40 18.27 1.56
N ALA A 14 -24.21 16.95 1.65
CA ALA A 14 -23.47 16.34 2.75
C ALA A 14 -21.99 16.77 2.83
N PRO A 15 -21.21 16.77 1.72
CA PRO A 15 -19.82 17.26 1.75
C PRO A 15 -19.67 18.71 2.27
N PRO A 16 -20.37 19.74 1.74
CA PRO A 16 -20.23 21.09 2.27
C PRO A 16 -20.72 21.21 3.72
N LEU A 17 -21.77 20.49 4.13
CA LEU A 17 -22.23 20.49 5.52
C LEU A 17 -21.22 19.84 6.48
N CYS A 18 -20.61 18.71 6.10
CA CYS A 18 -19.56 18.08 6.89
C CYS A 18 -18.33 18.99 7.03
N HIS A 19 -17.99 19.71 5.96
CA HIS A 19 -16.86 20.64 5.95
C HIS A 19 -17.09 21.82 6.89
N LEU A 20 -18.28 22.43 6.83
CA LEU A 20 -18.68 23.50 7.77
C LEU A 20 -18.66 23.04 9.23
N LEU A 21 -18.87 21.75 9.48
CA LEU A 21 -18.86 21.14 10.81
C LEU A 21 -17.50 20.54 11.21
N HIS A 22 -16.47 20.67 10.36
CA HIS A 22 -15.14 20.10 10.58
C HIS A 22 -15.13 18.56 10.80
N VAL A 23 -16.05 17.87 10.13
CA VAL A 23 -16.19 16.39 10.19
C VAL A 23 -16.11 15.78 8.80
N ASP A 24 -15.17 16.24 7.97
CA ASP A 24 -15.03 15.78 6.57
C ASP A 24 -14.90 14.26 6.45
N LEU A 25 -14.17 13.60 7.35
CA LEU A 25 -14.10 12.12 7.39
C LEU A 25 -15.47 11.43 7.45
N LEU A 26 -16.48 12.06 8.07
CA LEU A 26 -17.85 11.55 8.08
C LEU A 26 -18.46 11.55 6.69
N ALA A 27 -18.16 12.54 5.84
CA ALA A 27 -18.62 12.57 4.46
C ALA A 27 -18.11 11.35 3.67
N LEU A 28 -16.83 10.95 3.85
CA LEU A 28 -16.30 9.73 3.23
C LEU A 28 -17.03 8.47 3.74
N ALA A 29 -17.25 8.36 5.05
CA ALA A 29 -17.98 7.25 5.64
C ALA A 29 -19.42 7.16 5.10
N LEU A 30 -20.09 8.31 4.94
CA LEU A 30 -21.42 8.42 4.36
C LEU A 30 -21.42 8.01 2.88
N LEU A 31 -20.45 8.47 2.08
CA LEU A 31 -20.31 8.09 0.67
C LEU A 31 -20.10 6.58 0.51
N VAL A 32 -19.27 5.96 1.36
CA VAL A 32 -19.11 4.50 1.41
C VAL A 32 -20.43 3.81 1.77
N ALA A 33 -21.12 4.26 2.82
CA ALA A 33 -22.38 3.68 3.27
C ALA A 33 -23.50 3.80 2.23
N VAL A 34 -23.61 4.95 1.55
CA VAL A 34 -24.59 5.20 0.50
C VAL A 34 -24.29 4.32 -0.71
N THR A 35 -23.03 4.29 -1.16
CA THR A 35 -22.59 3.41 -2.27
C THR A 35 -22.88 1.94 -1.95
N ALA A 36 -22.58 1.50 -0.72
CA ALA A 36 -22.89 0.16 -0.23
C ALA A 36 -24.41 -0.13 -0.25
N GLY A 37 -25.23 0.85 0.12
CA GLY A 37 -26.69 0.74 0.11
C GLY A 37 -27.30 0.73 -1.29
N LEU A 38 -26.57 1.13 -2.32
CA LEU A 38 -27.04 1.14 -3.71
C LEU A 38 -26.90 -0.23 -4.41
N PHE A 39 -26.01 -1.11 -3.94
CA PHE A 39 -25.88 -2.47 -4.45
C PHE A 39 -27.18 -3.28 -4.32
N ARG A 40 -27.50 -4.06 -5.35
CA ARG A 40 -28.68 -4.93 -5.46
C ARG A 40 -28.33 -6.40 -5.36
N SER A 41 -27.07 -6.77 -5.51
CA SER A 41 -26.65 -8.14 -5.26
C SER A 41 -26.98 -8.57 -3.82
N PRO A 42 -27.40 -9.83 -3.61
CA PRO A 42 -27.82 -10.36 -2.31
C PRO A 42 -26.61 -10.61 -1.39
N LEU A 43 -26.00 -9.53 -0.95
CA LEU A 43 -24.77 -9.48 -0.16
C LEU A 43 -25.05 -9.11 1.30
N GLY A 44 -24.16 -9.52 2.21
CA GLY A 44 -24.16 -9.04 3.60
C GLY A 44 -23.72 -7.58 3.72
N LEU A 45 -23.75 -7.03 4.93
CA LEU A 45 -23.38 -5.64 5.18
C LEU A 45 -21.89 -5.40 4.88
N ILE A 46 -21.02 -6.22 5.48
CA ILE A 46 -19.57 -6.10 5.29
C ILE A 46 -19.18 -6.33 3.82
N ASP A 47 -19.82 -7.26 3.12
CA ASP A 47 -19.56 -7.46 1.69
C ASP A 47 -19.84 -6.20 0.86
N ARG A 48 -20.91 -5.46 1.19
CA ARG A 48 -21.26 -4.23 0.48
C ARG A 48 -20.32 -3.08 0.83
N LEU A 49 -19.92 -2.96 2.09
CA LEU A 49 -18.98 -1.92 2.53
C LEU A 49 -17.60 -2.13 1.92
N VAL A 50 -17.07 -3.36 1.94
CA VAL A 50 -15.77 -3.68 1.32
C VAL A 50 -15.80 -3.42 -0.19
N LEU A 51 -16.85 -3.83 -0.88
CA LEU A 51 -16.97 -3.58 -2.33
C LEU A 51 -17.20 -2.11 -2.65
N ALA A 52 -17.94 -1.37 -1.82
CA ALA A 52 -18.11 0.08 -1.99
C ALA A 52 -16.77 0.81 -1.80
N ALA A 53 -16.00 0.46 -0.77
CA ALA A 53 -14.67 1.02 -0.56
C ALA A 53 -13.73 0.73 -1.75
N GLY A 54 -13.72 -0.52 -2.26
CA GLY A 54 -12.92 -0.88 -3.45
C GLY A 54 -13.36 -0.13 -4.72
N LEU A 55 -14.67 0.05 -4.92
CA LEU A 55 -15.20 0.87 -6.02
C LEU A 55 -14.75 2.33 -5.91
N LEU A 56 -14.88 2.91 -4.71
CA LEU A 56 -14.51 4.30 -4.47
C LEU A 56 -13.00 4.51 -4.55
N ALA A 57 -12.16 3.56 -4.14
CA ALA A 57 -10.71 3.65 -4.32
C ALA A 57 -10.32 3.74 -5.80
N GLY A 58 -10.90 2.90 -6.67
CA GLY A 58 -10.70 2.99 -8.12
C GLY A 58 -11.26 4.28 -8.73
N TRP A 59 -12.41 4.75 -8.22
CA TRP A 59 -13.02 6.01 -8.63
C TRP A 59 -12.19 7.23 -8.25
N VAL A 60 -11.64 7.27 -7.02
CA VAL A 60 -10.75 8.34 -6.54
C VAL A 60 -9.50 8.43 -7.42
N CYS A 61 -8.96 7.30 -7.88
CA CYS A 61 -7.84 7.32 -8.82
C CYS A 61 -8.20 8.03 -10.14
N LEU A 62 -9.41 7.84 -10.69
CA LEU A 62 -9.84 8.57 -11.88
C LEU A 62 -10.11 10.04 -11.58
N LEU A 63 -10.77 10.34 -10.45
CA LEU A 63 -11.00 11.72 -10.04
C LEU A 63 -9.68 12.47 -9.79
N GLY A 64 -8.63 11.79 -9.37
CA GLY A 64 -7.29 12.37 -9.25
C GLY A 64 -6.78 12.97 -10.56
N VAL A 65 -7.10 12.37 -11.71
CA VAL A 65 -6.72 12.94 -13.02
C VAL A 65 -7.40 14.28 -13.24
N LEU A 66 -8.70 14.38 -12.89
CA LEU A 66 -9.43 15.63 -12.95
C LEU A 66 -8.88 16.64 -11.93
N ALA A 67 -8.67 16.22 -10.68
CA ALA A 67 -8.12 17.04 -9.60
C ALA A 67 -6.78 17.69 -9.97
N SER A 68 -5.92 16.96 -10.71
CA SER A 68 -4.60 17.44 -11.14
C SER A 68 -4.64 18.67 -12.07
N VAL A 69 -5.79 18.93 -12.71
CA VAL A 69 -5.96 20.07 -13.63
C VAL A 69 -7.11 20.99 -13.21
N TRP A 70 -7.83 20.63 -12.15
CA TRP A 70 -8.99 21.37 -11.66
C TRP A 70 -8.53 22.34 -10.55
N PRO A 71 -8.95 23.63 -10.57
CA PRO A 71 -8.49 24.63 -9.59
C PRO A 71 -8.78 24.28 -8.12
N TRP A 72 -9.69 23.34 -7.86
CA TRP A 72 -10.02 22.91 -6.50
C TRP A 72 -9.13 21.78 -5.99
N GLY A 73 -8.28 21.18 -6.84
CA GLY A 73 -7.31 20.18 -6.41
C GLY A 73 -7.95 19.00 -5.66
N LEU A 74 -7.41 18.69 -4.47
CA LEU A 74 -7.92 17.64 -3.58
C LEU A 74 -8.86 18.16 -2.50
N GLN A 75 -9.43 19.37 -2.66
CA GLN A 75 -10.28 19.99 -1.65
C GLN A 75 -11.47 19.06 -1.30
N PRO A 76 -11.74 18.80 0.01
CA PRO A 76 -12.71 17.79 0.44
C PRO A 76 -14.14 17.98 -0.08
N VAL A 77 -14.67 19.20 -0.08
CA VAL A 77 -16.02 19.52 -0.57
C VAL A 77 -16.12 19.20 -2.05
N ALA A 78 -15.19 19.71 -2.85
CA ALA A 78 -15.18 19.57 -4.30
C ALA A 78 -15.11 18.09 -4.73
N LEU A 79 -14.18 17.33 -4.14
CA LEU A 79 -14.08 15.88 -4.36
C LEU A 79 -15.28 15.10 -3.84
N GLY A 80 -15.81 15.51 -2.68
CA GLY A 80 -16.95 14.86 -2.04
C GLY A 80 -18.21 15.01 -2.88
N GLU A 81 -18.47 16.20 -3.40
CA GLU A 81 -19.59 16.49 -4.30
C GLU A 81 -19.44 15.73 -5.62
N ALA A 82 -18.26 15.76 -6.24
CA ALA A 82 -17.97 15.01 -7.47
C ALA A 82 -18.21 13.50 -7.28
N THR A 83 -17.85 12.96 -6.11
CA THR A 83 -18.11 11.56 -5.74
C THR A 83 -19.58 11.31 -5.43
N ALA A 84 -20.29 12.26 -4.83
CA ALA A 84 -21.71 12.19 -4.50
C ALA A 84 -22.63 12.21 -5.73
N LEU A 85 -22.19 12.79 -6.85
CA LEU A 85 -22.98 12.87 -8.10
C LEU A 85 -23.43 11.50 -8.61
N LEU A 86 -22.55 10.49 -8.59
CA LEU A 86 -22.87 9.13 -9.05
C LEU A 86 -23.96 8.45 -8.22
N PRO A 87 -23.84 8.34 -6.87
CA PRO A 87 -24.90 7.78 -6.05
C PRO A 87 -26.18 8.63 -6.08
N ALA A 88 -26.09 9.97 -6.16
CA ALA A 88 -27.26 10.84 -6.32
C ALA A 88 -28.01 10.55 -7.63
N ALA A 89 -27.30 10.48 -8.75
CA ALA A 89 -27.86 10.12 -10.06
C ALA A 89 -28.50 8.72 -10.02
N ALA A 90 -27.87 7.76 -9.34
CA ALA A 90 -28.44 6.42 -9.17
C ALA A 90 -29.76 6.43 -8.37
N LEU A 91 -29.87 7.27 -7.33
CA LEU A 91 -31.10 7.45 -6.56
C LEU A 91 -32.22 8.08 -7.41
N LEU A 92 -31.88 9.10 -8.21
CA LEU A 92 -32.80 9.78 -9.13
C LEU A 92 -33.28 8.83 -10.24
N ALA A 93 -32.39 7.98 -10.76
CA ALA A 93 -32.72 6.88 -11.68
C ALA A 93 -33.55 5.75 -11.01
N GLY A 94 -33.91 5.91 -9.74
CA GLY A 94 -34.87 5.07 -9.04
C GLY A 94 -34.27 3.93 -8.23
N ARG A 95 -32.94 3.87 -8.06
CA ARG A 95 -32.33 2.96 -7.09
C ARG A 95 -32.76 3.35 -5.67
N ARG A 96 -33.05 2.36 -4.83
CA ARG A 96 -33.51 2.58 -3.43
C ARG A 96 -32.39 2.30 -2.44
N LEU A 97 -31.99 3.25 -1.61
CA LEU A 97 -30.97 2.98 -0.59
C LEU A 97 -31.41 1.84 0.34
N ARG A 98 -30.63 0.75 0.43
CA ARG A 98 -30.92 -0.38 1.32
C ARG A 98 -29.63 -1.00 1.84
N LEU A 99 -29.34 -0.79 3.12
CA LEU A 99 -28.29 -1.53 3.82
C LEU A 99 -28.88 -2.76 4.50
N PRO A 100 -28.27 -3.94 4.34
CA PRO A 100 -28.67 -5.13 5.10
C PRO A 100 -28.27 -4.98 6.56
N ARG A 101 -29.00 -5.65 7.46
CA ARG A 101 -28.64 -5.69 8.88
C ARG A 101 -27.33 -6.46 9.09
N PRO A 102 -26.50 -6.05 10.07
CA PRO A 102 -25.30 -6.80 10.44
C PRO A 102 -25.67 -8.21 10.91
N ARG A 103 -24.81 -9.18 10.63
CA ARG A 103 -24.99 -10.58 11.01
C ARG A 103 -23.85 -11.04 11.91
N TRP A 104 -24.07 -12.10 12.68
CA TRP A 104 -23.02 -12.70 13.51
C TRP A 104 -21.74 -13.07 12.73
N ARG A 105 -21.89 -13.51 11.47
CA ARG A 105 -20.76 -13.81 10.57
C ARG A 105 -19.92 -12.59 10.20
N ASP A 106 -20.48 -11.38 10.33
CA ASP A 106 -19.74 -10.14 10.15
C ASP A 106 -18.80 -9.92 11.34
N ALA A 107 -19.28 -10.11 12.57
CA ALA A 107 -18.44 -10.03 13.77
C ALA A 107 -17.28 -11.04 13.76
N GLN A 108 -17.52 -12.26 13.29
CA GLN A 108 -16.46 -13.29 13.15
C GLN A 108 -15.36 -12.93 12.15
N LEU A 109 -15.66 -12.09 11.16
CA LEU A 109 -14.66 -11.56 10.23
C LEU A 109 -14.00 -10.31 10.81
N LEU A 110 -14.77 -9.43 11.43
CA LEU A 110 -14.25 -8.19 12.01
C LEU A 110 -13.28 -8.43 13.17
N LEU A 111 -13.49 -9.47 13.97
CA LEU A 111 -12.61 -9.79 15.09
C LEU A 111 -11.14 -10.02 14.66
N PRO A 112 -10.82 -10.94 13.73
CA PRO A 112 -9.45 -11.11 13.27
C PRO A 112 -8.91 -9.89 12.51
N ILE A 113 -9.75 -9.13 11.80
CA ILE A 113 -9.33 -7.86 11.17
C ILE A 113 -8.95 -6.82 12.24
N ALA A 114 -9.74 -6.70 13.31
CA ALA A 114 -9.46 -5.82 14.43
C ALA A 114 -8.18 -6.24 15.17
N ALA A 115 -7.91 -7.55 15.27
CA ALA A 115 -6.65 -8.06 15.81
C ALA A 115 -5.45 -7.64 14.95
N ALA A 116 -5.55 -7.73 13.61
CA ALA A 116 -4.52 -7.22 12.70
C ALA A 116 -4.34 -5.69 12.84
N ALA A 117 -5.44 -4.94 12.90
CA ALA A 117 -5.42 -3.50 13.11
C ALA A 117 -4.72 -3.12 14.42
N PHE A 118 -5.07 -3.79 15.52
CA PHE A 118 -4.43 -3.59 16.81
C PHE A 118 -2.94 -3.93 16.76
N PHE A 119 -2.58 -5.04 16.10
CA PHE A 119 -1.19 -5.47 15.97
C PHE A 119 -0.32 -4.40 15.32
N TYR A 120 -0.80 -3.80 14.22
CA TYR A 120 -0.07 -2.77 13.46
C TYR A 120 -0.18 -1.37 14.06
N LEU A 121 -1.35 -0.95 14.52
CA LEU A 121 -1.54 0.42 15.00
C LEU A 121 -1.00 0.62 16.40
N GLN A 122 -1.13 -0.34 17.31
CA GLN A 122 -0.80 -0.11 18.71
C GLN A 122 0.68 0.27 18.95
N PRO A 123 1.71 -0.34 18.32
CA PRO A 123 3.10 0.05 18.54
C PRO A 123 3.39 1.47 18.06
N LEU A 124 2.65 1.93 17.04
CA LEU A 124 2.75 3.26 16.48
C LEU A 124 2.04 4.27 17.38
N LEU A 125 0.83 3.95 17.84
CA LEU A 125 0.05 4.81 18.74
C LEU A 125 0.66 4.94 20.14
N ALA A 126 1.52 4.00 20.54
CA ALA A 126 2.22 4.02 21.82
C ALA A 126 3.47 4.91 21.85
N THR A 127 3.87 5.49 20.71
CA THR A 127 5.02 6.40 20.61
C THR A 127 4.61 7.74 20.04
N ASP A 128 5.45 8.74 20.24
CA ASP A 128 5.34 10.04 19.58
C ASP A 128 5.74 9.96 18.09
N ALA A 129 5.76 11.12 17.42
CA ALA A 129 6.08 11.22 16.00
C ALA A 129 7.49 10.72 15.67
N THR A 130 8.48 11.08 16.48
CA THR A 130 9.87 10.63 16.30
C THR A 130 9.98 9.12 16.50
N GLY A 131 9.30 8.56 17.52
CA GLY A 131 9.25 7.11 17.72
C GLY A 131 8.53 6.35 16.60
N ARG A 132 7.50 6.95 15.98
CA ARG A 132 6.86 6.40 14.78
C ARG A 132 7.79 6.44 13.57
N PHE A 133 8.51 7.55 13.37
CA PHE A 133 9.54 7.66 12.34
C PHE A 133 10.66 6.62 12.54
N ALA A 134 11.15 6.44 13.77
CA ALA A 134 12.18 5.46 14.11
C ALA A 134 11.83 4.04 13.62
N ARG A 135 10.57 3.64 13.71
CA ARG A 135 10.10 2.31 13.28
C ARG A 135 10.15 2.08 11.77
N VAL A 136 10.19 3.15 10.99
CA VAL A 136 10.20 3.09 9.52
C VAL A 136 11.51 3.59 8.90
N TYR A 137 12.49 3.94 9.74
CA TYR A 137 13.72 4.61 9.34
C TYR A 137 14.50 3.85 8.24
N HIS A 138 14.61 2.52 8.33
CA HIS A 138 15.33 1.71 7.34
C HIS A 138 14.53 1.41 6.07
N GLY A 139 13.36 2.01 5.90
CA GLY A 139 12.56 1.91 4.69
C GLY A 139 13.02 2.92 3.63
N GLU A 140 14.09 2.60 2.90
CA GLU A 140 14.60 3.43 1.80
C GLU A 140 13.50 3.75 0.78
N ASP A 141 12.76 2.72 0.35
CA ASP A 141 11.63 2.87 -0.56
C ASP A 141 10.49 3.66 0.11
N LEU A 142 10.25 3.43 1.41
CA LEU A 142 9.22 4.16 2.16
C LEU A 142 9.50 5.67 2.20
N ALA A 143 10.76 6.08 2.32
CA ALA A 143 11.15 7.49 2.25
C ALA A 143 10.76 8.11 0.89
N ARG A 144 10.99 7.38 -0.21
CA ARG A 144 10.58 7.83 -1.55
C ARG A 144 9.06 7.86 -1.71
N HIS A 145 8.36 6.88 -1.16
CA HIS A 145 6.90 6.82 -1.16
C HIS A 145 6.27 7.91 -0.29
N PHE A 146 6.91 8.28 0.83
CA PHE A 146 6.53 9.47 1.60
C PHE A 146 6.75 10.76 0.79
N ALA A 147 7.88 10.90 0.08
CA ALA A 147 8.13 12.06 -0.78
C ALA A 147 7.09 12.20 -1.90
N LEU A 148 6.66 11.07 -2.51
CA LEU A 148 5.57 11.03 -3.48
C LEU A 148 4.26 11.50 -2.85
N TYR A 149 3.88 10.94 -1.69
CA TYR A 149 2.67 11.32 -0.97
C TYR A 149 2.65 12.79 -0.55
N ASP A 150 3.73 13.31 0.07
CA ASP A 150 3.82 14.72 0.47
C ASP A 150 3.78 15.65 -0.75
N SER A 151 4.39 15.25 -1.87
CA SER A 151 4.32 16.03 -3.11
C SER A 151 2.92 16.03 -3.71
N VAL A 152 2.21 14.88 -3.75
CA VAL A 152 0.82 14.79 -4.22
C VAL A 152 -0.09 15.65 -3.34
N LEU A 153 0.12 15.63 -2.02
CA LEU A 153 -0.63 16.45 -1.07
C LEU A 153 -0.39 17.94 -1.32
N ARG A 154 0.86 18.39 -1.50
CA ARG A 154 1.16 19.82 -1.74
C ARG A 154 0.74 20.31 -3.12
N LEU A 155 0.89 19.48 -4.14
CA LEU A 155 0.58 19.82 -5.53
C LEU A 155 -0.87 19.46 -5.90
N GLN A 156 -1.62 18.90 -4.96
CA GLN A 156 -3.06 18.68 -5.06
C GLN A 156 -3.51 17.81 -6.24
N GLY A 157 -2.67 16.83 -6.62
CA GLY A 157 -2.96 15.97 -7.77
C GLY A 157 -1.80 15.04 -8.16
N TYR A 158 -1.96 14.36 -9.29
CA TYR A 158 -0.92 13.49 -9.87
C TYR A 158 0.25 14.31 -10.40
N LEU A 159 1.46 13.92 -9.99
CA LEU A 159 2.69 14.66 -10.27
C LEU A 159 3.13 14.60 -11.73
N VAL A 160 2.51 13.73 -12.53
CA VAL A 160 2.72 13.72 -13.98
C VAL A 160 2.28 15.02 -14.65
N PHE A 161 1.34 15.76 -14.03
CA PHE A 161 0.88 17.08 -14.47
C PHE A 161 1.68 18.24 -13.86
N HIS A 162 2.56 17.96 -12.90
CA HIS A 162 3.36 18.93 -12.14
C HIS A 162 4.84 18.53 -12.09
N ARG A 163 5.38 18.03 -13.21
CA ARG A 163 6.71 17.40 -13.23
C ARG A 163 7.83 18.35 -12.84
N ALA A 164 7.74 19.62 -13.26
CA ALA A 164 8.76 20.62 -13.01
C ALA A 164 8.80 20.98 -11.51
N GLU A 165 7.63 21.17 -10.91
CA GLU A 165 7.47 21.47 -9.49
C GLU A 165 7.88 20.26 -8.63
N ALA A 166 7.50 19.06 -9.05
CA ALA A 166 7.80 17.82 -8.35
C ALA A 166 9.29 17.44 -8.41
N ALA A 167 10.03 17.86 -9.44
CA ALA A 167 11.45 17.53 -9.62
C ALA A 167 12.36 18.10 -8.52
N VAL A 168 11.89 19.06 -7.72
CA VAL A 168 12.62 19.52 -6.53
C VAL A 168 12.59 18.46 -5.43
N ALA A 169 11.43 17.85 -5.20
CA ALA A 169 11.20 16.90 -4.12
C ALA A 169 11.41 15.44 -4.54
N LEU A 170 11.45 15.15 -5.84
CA LEU A 170 11.49 13.80 -6.39
C LEU A 170 12.62 13.58 -7.36
N GLN A 171 13.21 12.40 -7.26
CA GLN A 171 14.18 11.87 -8.21
C GLN A 171 13.56 11.71 -9.59
N ASN A 172 14.40 11.78 -10.62
CA ASN A 172 13.99 11.50 -11.99
C ASN A 172 13.32 10.13 -12.12
N GLY A 173 12.14 10.12 -12.74
CA GLY A 173 11.34 8.92 -12.96
C GLY A 173 10.26 8.68 -11.91
N PHE A 174 10.33 9.33 -10.74
CA PHE A 174 9.27 9.23 -9.74
C PHE A 174 8.06 10.12 -10.07
N GLN A 175 8.25 11.19 -10.86
CA GLN A 175 7.16 12.08 -11.25
C GLN A 175 6.10 11.39 -12.14
N SER A 176 6.49 10.31 -12.84
CA SER A 176 5.61 9.47 -13.67
C SER A 176 5.30 8.11 -13.04
N TYR A 177 5.77 7.86 -11.81
CA TYR A 177 5.42 6.64 -11.07
C TYR A 177 3.89 6.52 -10.91
N PRO A 178 3.29 5.32 -10.79
CA PRO A 178 1.87 5.15 -10.49
C PRO A 178 1.53 5.60 -9.06
N GLN A 179 0.73 6.66 -8.90
CA GLN A 179 0.58 7.37 -7.60
C GLN A 179 -0.80 7.19 -6.98
N GLY A 180 -1.57 6.16 -7.38
CA GLY A 180 -2.95 5.95 -6.95
C GLY A 180 -3.09 5.72 -5.45
N SER A 181 -2.15 4.99 -4.85
CA SER A 181 -1.99 4.81 -3.41
C SER A 181 -1.72 6.17 -2.74
N HIS A 182 -0.71 6.90 -3.19
CA HIS A 182 -0.31 8.21 -2.65
C HIS A 182 -1.44 9.23 -2.71
N LEU A 183 -2.13 9.31 -3.85
CA LEU A 183 -3.30 10.16 -4.03
C LEU A 183 -4.43 9.77 -3.06
N THR A 184 -4.72 8.48 -2.94
CA THR A 184 -5.75 8.02 -2.00
C THR A 184 -5.39 8.41 -0.56
N LEU A 185 -4.13 8.27 -0.17
CA LEU A 185 -3.65 8.69 1.14
C LEU A 185 -3.70 10.21 1.30
N ALA A 186 -3.31 10.99 0.29
CA ALA A 186 -3.39 12.46 0.32
C ALA A 186 -4.84 12.93 0.47
N VAL A 187 -5.80 12.32 -0.23
CA VAL A 187 -7.24 12.58 -0.05
C VAL A 187 -7.68 12.27 1.37
N LEU A 188 -7.26 11.13 1.95
CA LEU A 188 -7.59 10.82 3.34
C LEU A 188 -7.03 11.88 4.31
N THR A 189 -5.83 12.38 4.05
CA THR A 189 -5.21 13.47 4.83
C THR A 189 -5.98 14.78 4.69
N GLU A 190 -6.34 15.20 3.48
CA GLU A 190 -7.15 16.40 3.27
C GLU A 190 -8.47 16.34 4.04
N TYR A 191 -9.14 15.20 4.03
CA TYR A 191 -10.37 14.99 4.80
C TYR A 191 -10.13 14.90 6.31
N ALA A 192 -8.99 14.38 6.76
CA ALA A 192 -8.63 14.34 8.18
C ALA A 192 -8.31 15.74 8.74
N PHE A 193 -7.79 16.64 7.91
CA PHE A 193 -7.39 17.99 8.27
C PHE A 193 -8.32 19.08 7.71
N ASN A 194 -9.52 18.70 7.25
CA ASN A 194 -10.53 19.61 6.69
C ASN A 194 -9.98 20.60 5.65
N GLY A 195 -9.17 20.13 4.70
CA GLY A 195 -8.58 20.97 3.64
C GLY A 195 -7.32 21.76 4.04
N HIS A 196 -6.80 21.56 5.26
CA HIS A 196 -5.66 22.30 5.80
C HIS A 196 -4.55 21.35 6.26
N PRO A 197 -3.90 20.62 5.33
CA PRO A 197 -2.87 19.65 5.69
C PRO A 197 -1.68 20.30 6.42
N PRO A 198 -0.93 19.54 7.24
CA PRO A 198 0.20 20.08 7.98
C PRO A 198 1.27 20.69 7.08
N ALA A 199 1.75 21.88 7.44
CA ALA A 199 2.82 22.55 6.71
C ALA A 199 4.18 21.84 6.88
N ALA A 200 4.46 21.34 8.08
CA ALA A 200 5.72 20.67 8.42
C ALA A 200 5.74 19.21 7.92
N ALA A 201 6.81 18.83 7.22
CA ALA A 201 6.95 17.48 6.67
C ALA A 201 7.03 16.39 7.76
N THR A 202 7.56 16.70 8.94
CA THR A 202 7.61 15.77 10.08
C THR A 202 6.22 15.39 10.59
N THR A 203 5.30 16.36 10.67
CA THR A 203 3.89 16.09 11.02
C THR A 203 3.18 15.31 9.91
N THR A 204 3.47 15.63 8.65
CA THR A 204 2.94 14.90 7.49
C THR A 204 3.44 13.45 7.46
N LEU A 205 4.70 13.20 7.84
CA LEU A 205 5.28 11.87 8.00
C LEU A 205 4.61 11.09 9.13
N ASP A 206 4.39 11.72 10.28
CA ASP A 206 3.69 11.10 11.42
C ASP A 206 2.34 10.51 10.99
N HIS A 207 1.56 11.31 10.25
CA HIS A 207 0.27 10.88 9.73
C HIS A 207 0.40 9.80 8.65
N PHE A 208 1.36 9.95 7.73
CA PHE A 208 1.63 8.96 6.68
C PHE A 208 1.92 7.57 7.24
N VAL A 209 2.74 7.46 8.30
CA VAL A 209 3.08 6.17 8.92
C VAL A 209 1.83 5.46 9.47
N LEU A 210 0.89 6.21 10.07
CA LEU A 210 -0.39 5.68 10.52
C LEU A 210 -1.27 5.21 9.34
N LEU A 211 -1.30 5.98 8.25
CA LEU A 211 -2.02 5.61 7.04
C LEU A 211 -1.44 4.34 6.38
N VAL A 212 -0.12 4.17 6.35
CA VAL A 212 0.54 2.95 5.85
C VAL A 212 0.15 1.73 6.69
N ALA A 213 0.08 1.85 8.01
CA ALA A 213 -0.44 0.79 8.87
C ALA A 213 -1.94 0.50 8.59
N GLY A 214 -2.70 1.53 8.23
CA GLY A 214 -4.07 1.40 7.72
C GLY A 214 -4.15 0.61 6.41
N VAL A 215 -3.28 0.89 5.44
CA VAL A 215 -3.16 0.14 4.17
C VAL A 215 -2.83 -1.33 4.44
N LEU A 216 -1.88 -1.60 5.33
CA LEU A 216 -1.50 -2.96 5.71
C LEU A 216 -2.66 -3.72 6.37
N THR A 217 -3.41 -3.05 7.25
CA THR A 217 -4.63 -3.59 7.85
C THR A 217 -5.71 -3.87 6.80
N ALA A 218 -5.89 -2.96 5.85
CA ALA A 218 -6.85 -3.11 4.76
C ALA A 218 -6.47 -4.28 3.84
N PHE A 219 -5.19 -4.47 3.53
CA PHE A 219 -4.70 -5.61 2.77
C PHE A 219 -5.03 -6.92 3.49
N VAL A 220 -4.58 -7.09 4.73
CA VAL A 220 -4.84 -8.31 5.52
C VAL A 220 -6.34 -8.57 5.66
N GLY A 221 -7.12 -7.53 5.94
CA GLY A 221 -8.57 -7.64 6.04
C GLY A 221 -9.28 -7.99 4.73
N SER A 222 -8.78 -7.49 3.59
CA SER A 222 -9.29 -7.83 2.27
C SER A 222 -9.07 -9.31 1.92
N VAL A 223 -7.91 -9.88 2.27
CA VAL A 223 -7.61 -11.30 2.04
C VAL A 223 -8.45 -12.17 2.94
N ALA A 224 -8.61 -11.82 4.22
CA ALA A 224 -9.49 -12.54 5.14
C ALA A 224 -10.96 -12.50 4.67
N TRP A 225 -11.44 -11.34 4.23
CA TRP A 225 -12.77 -11.17 3.65
C TRP A 225 -12.94 -12.00 2.37
N ALA A 226 -11.97 -11.96 1.46
CA ALA A 226 -11.98 -12.69 0.20
C ALA A 226 -11.94 -14.20 0.44
N ALA A 227 -11.10 -14.69 1.34
CA ALA A 227 -11.01 -16.11 1.71
C ALA A 227 -12.36 -16.63 2.24
N ARG A 228 -12.99 -15.89 3.17
CA ARG A 228 -14.36 -16.18 3.64
C ARG A 228 -15.36 -16.22 2.49
N ARG A 229 -15.31 -15.20 1.61
CA ARG A 229 -16.22 -15.09 0.47
C ARG A 229 -16.08 -16.28 -0.47
N VAL A 230 -14.86 -16.66 -0.82
CA VAL A 230 -14.54 -17.72 -1.78
C VAL A 230 -14.87 -19.10 -1.21
N ALA A 231 -14.53 -19.37 0.06
CA ALA A 231 -14.94 -20.60 0.75
C ALA A 231 -16.47 -20.77 0.80
N GLY A 232 -17.18 -19.65 0.95
CA GLY A 232 -18.61 -19.55 0.78
C GLY A 232 -19.44 -20.19 1.90
N PRO A 233 -20.72 -20.54 1.64
CA PRO A 233 -21.68 -20.92 2.69
C PRO A 233 -21.36 -22.28 3.34
N LEU A 234 -20.37 -23.00 2.81
CA LEU A 234 -19.89 -24.26 3.38
C LEU A 234 -19.13 -24.07 4.68
N LEU A 235 -18.56 -22.87 4.90
CA LEU A 235 -18.15 -22.46 6.24
C LEU A 235 -19.42 -22.42 7.09
N GLY A 236 -19.51 -23.30 8.09
CA GLY A 236 -20.65 -23.39 9.01
C GLY A 236 -20.87 -22.09 9.80
N ARG A 237 -21.55 -22.17 10.94
CA ARG A 237 -21.75 -20.97 11.78
C ARG A 237 -20.42 -20.41 12.29
N TRP A 238 -19.47 -21.27 12.66
CA TRP A 238 -18.18 -20.88 13.25
C TRP A 238 -16.97 -21.03 12.32
N GLY A 239 -17.15 -21.61 11.13
CA GLY A 239 -16.04 -21.85 10.19
C GLY A 239 -15.39 -20.59 9.60
N THR A 240 -15.99 -19.41 9.75
CA THR A 240 -15.38 -18.15 9.29
C THR A 240 -14.18 -17.75 10.16
N LEU A 241 -14.27 -17.96 11.47
CA LEU A 241 -13.24 -17.55 12.42
C LEU A 241 -11.88 -18.23 12.17
N PRO A 242 -11.77 -19.58 12.03
CA PRO A 242 -10.48 -20.21 11.77
C PRO A 242 -9.90 -19.82 10.41
N VAL A 243 -10.72 -19.69 9.37
CA VAL A 243 -10.22 -19.26 8.06
C VAL A 243 -9.67 -17.85 8.12
N ALA A 244 -10.44 -16.89 8.65
CA ALA A 244 -9.99 -15.51 8.74
C ALA A 244 -8.82 -15.35 9.72
N GLY A 245 -8.84 -16.05 10.87
CA GLY A 245 -7.77 -16.03 11.85
C GLY A 245 -6.45 -16.56 11.30
N LEU A 246 -6.47 -17.69 10.59
CA LEU A 246 -5.25 -18.26 9.98
C LEU A 246 -4.69 -17.39 8.86
N VAL A 247 -5.56 -16.79 8.05
CA VAL A 247 -5.14 -15.81 7.03
C VAL A 247 -4.45 -14.61 7.70
N VAL A 248 -5.04 -14.08 8.77
CA VAL A 248 -4.44 -12.96 9.52
C VAL A 248 -3.11 -13.36 10.11
N VAL A 249 -3.01 -14.50 10.80
CA VAL A 249 -1.75 -14.97 11.40
C VAL A 249 -0.67 -15.17 10.34
N TYR A 250 -1.00 -15.85 9.23
CA TYR A 250 -0.05 -16.07 8.13
C TYR A 250 0.45 -14.75 7.55
N LEU A 251 -0.44 -13.84 7.18
CA LEU A 251 -0.04 -12.56 6.58
C LEU A 251 0.73 -11.68 7.57
N VAL A 252 0.30 -11.61 8.82
CA VAL A 252 0.96 -10.77 9.83
C VAL A 252 2.33 -11.30 10.21
N ALA A 253 2.47 -12.61 10.41
CA ALA A 253 3.73 -13.19 10.86
C ALA A 253 4.74 -13.34 9.70
N VAL A 254 4.26 -13.65 8.49
CA VAL A 254 5.11 -14.11 7.39
C VAL A 254 5.21 -13.11 6.25
N GLU A 255 4.11 -12.77 5.58
CA GLU A 255 4.18 -12.16 4.24
C GLU A 255 3.97 -10.64 4.22
N ALA A 256 2.96 -10.11 4.90
CA ALA A 256 2.55 -8.71 4.74
C ALA A 256 3.46 -7.74 5.50
N THR A 257 3.92 -8.12 6.70
CA THR A 257 4.80 -7.31 7.53
C THR A 257 6.15 -7.00 6.89
N PRO A 258 6.89 -7.96 6.30
CA PRO A 258 8.15 -7.62 5.62
C PRO A 258 7.96 -6.70 4.41
N ILE A 259 6.87 -6.86 3.66
CA ILE A 259 6.54 -5.97 2.53
C ILE A 259 6.36 -4.52 3.04
N ALA A 260 5.67 -4.33 4.17
CA ALA A 260 5.50 -3.01 4.77
C ALA A 260 6.82 -2.43 5.30
N LEU A 261 7.61 -3.25 6.00
CA LEU A 261 8.89 -2.83 6.57
C LEU A 261 9.93 -2.45 5.51
N THR A 262 9.82 -3.02 4.31
CA THR A 262 10.68 -2.65 3.17
C THR A 262 10.17 -1.45 2.38
N GLY A 263 9.00 -0.90 2.73
CA GLY A 263 8.48 0.33 2.14
C GLY A 263 7.62 0.15 0.89
N PHE A 264 7.04 -1.03 0.67
CA PHE A 264 6.23 -1.32 -0.52
C PHE A 264 4.73 -1.10 -0.27
N GLU A 265 4.32 0.06 0.25
CA GLU A 265 2.92 0.33 0.58
C GLU A 265 2.02 0.41 -0.66
N SER A 266 2.56 0.88 -1.79
CA SER A 266 1.83 0.94 -3.06
C SER A 266 1.51 -0.45 -3.60
N GLU A 267 2.42 -1.41 -3.40
CA GLU A 267 2.17 -2.81 -3.70
C GLU A 267 1.09 -3.40 -2.79
N LEU A 268 1.14 -3.14 -1.48
CA LEU A 268 0.10 -3.60 -0.53
C LEU A 268 -1.28 -3.05 -0.88
N PHE A 269 -1.35 -1.76 -1.26
CA PHE A 269 -2.58 -1.14 -1.73
C PHE A 269 -3.07 -1.81 -3.03
N GLY A 270 -2.18 -2.02 -4.01
CA GLY A 270 -2.50 -2.73 -5.25
C GLY A 270 -2.96 -4.17 -5.01
N LEU A 271 -2.32 -4.90 -4.10
CA LEU A 271 -2.68 -6.26 -3.70
C LEU A 271 -4.02 -6.31 -2.98
N THR A 272 -4.38 -5.27 -2.22
CA THR A 272 -5.73 -5.11 -1.64
C THR A 272 -6.77 -5.09 -2.76
N LEU A 273 -6.59 -4.24 -3.77
CA LEU A 273 -7.50 -4.14 -4.91
C LEU A 273 -7.53 -5.43 -5.76
N LEU A 274 -6.37 -6.05 -5.99
CA LEU A 274 -6.25 -7.33 -6.69
C LEU A 274 -6.98 -8.45 -5.95
N THR A 275 -6.90 -8.46 -4.62
CA THR A 275 -7.60 -9.43 -3.76
C THR A 275 -9.11 -9.30 -3.92
N LEU A 276 -9.63 -8.07 -3.92
CA LEU A 276 -11.05 -7.81 -4.17
C LEU A 276 -11.47 -8.28 -5.58
N LEU A 277 -10.65 -7.98 -6.60
CA LEU A 277 -10.87 -8.39 -7.98
C LEU A 277 -10.90 -9.92 -8.10
N ALA A 278 -9.93 -10.60 -7.52
CA ALA A 278 -9.87 -12.06 -7.47
C ALA A 278 -11.12 -12.63 -6.79
N ALA A 279 -11.53 -12.10 -5.63
CA ALA A 279 -12.73 -12.57 -4.94
C ALA A 279 -14.01 -12.45 -5.79
N LEU A 280 -14.10 -11.42 -6.63
CA LEU A 280 -15.19 -11.21 -7.57
C LEU A 280 -15.10 -12.10 -8.82
N VAL A 281 -13.90 -12.40 -9.30
CA VAL A 281 -13.68 -13.36 -10.40
C VAL A 281 -14.08 -14.77 -9.96
N LEU A 282 -13.60 -15.18 -8.79
CA LEU A 282 -13.84 -16.51 -8.23
C LEU A 282 -15.30 -16.69 -7.82
N ARG A 283 -15.90 -15.65 -7.24
CA ARG A 283 -17.30 -15.69 -6.79
C ARG A 283 -18.06 -14.43 -7.22
N PRO A 284 -18.56 -14.41 -8.47
CA PRO A 284 -19.19 -13.24 -9.07
C PRO A 284 -20.44 -12.76 -8.36
N LEU A 285 -20.75 -11.48 -8.58
CA LEU A 285 -22.02 -10.88 -8.19
C LEU A 285 -23.18 -11.42 -9.03
N ALA A 286 -24.37 -11.33 -8.45
CA ALA A 286 -25.60 -11.76 -9.12
C ALA A 286 -25.99 -10.81 -10.27
N ARG A 287 -25.57 -9.54 -10.20
CA ARG A 287 -25.89 -8.51 -11.18
C ARG A 287 -24.67 -8.24 -12.09
N PRO A 288 -24.75 -8.52 -13.40
CA PRO A 288 -23.61 -8.35 -14.32
C PRO A 288 -23.10 -6.90 -14.41
N ALA A 289 -24.00 -5.91 -14.32
CA ALA A 289 -23.59 -4.50 -14.34
C ALA A 289 -22.76 -4.10 -13.11
N GLU A 290 -23.14 -4.58 -11.91
CA GLU A 290 -22.36 -4.35 -10.69
C GLU A 290 -21.00 -5.04 -10.77
N GLN A 291 -20.99 -6.27 -11.33
CA GLN A 291 -19.75 -7.00 -11.58
C GLN A 291 -18.83 -6.23 -12.53
N ALA A 292 -19.31 -5.80 -13.69
CA ALA A 292 -18.51 -5.08 -14.68
C ALA A 292 -17.97 -3.76 -14.12
N LEU A 293 -18.80 -3.00 -13.41
CA LEU A 293 -18.39 -1.73 -12.78
C LEU A 293 -17.27 -1.96 -11.75
N LEU A 294 -17.42 -2.94 -10.86
CA LEU A 294 -16.41 -3.24 -9.84
C LEU A 294 -15.13 -3.77 -10.45
N LEU A 295 -15.21 -4.72 -11.40
CA LEU A 295 -14.02 -5.22 -12.08
C LEU A 295 -13.28 -4.08 -12.77
N GLY A 296 -13.99 -3.20 -13.47
CA GLY A 296 -13.41 -2.04 -14.13
C GLY A 296 -12.73 -1.08 -13.15
N ALA A 297 -13.43 -0.64 -12.11
CA ALA A 297 -12.89 0.27 -11.11
C ALA A 297 -11.68 -0.31 -10.37
N LEU A 298 -11.72 -1.60 -10.00
CA LEU A 298 -10.58 -2.27 -9.37
C LEU A 298 -9.40 -2.39 -10.31
N THR A 299 -9.60 -2.73 -11.59
CA THR A 299 -8.50 -2.78 -12.58
C THR A 299 -7.86 -1.41 -12.81
N ILE A 300 -8.66 -0.36 -12.88
CA ILE A 300 -8.15 1.01 -12.96
C ILE A 300 -7.34 1.35 -11.70
N GLY A 301 -7.90 1.13 -10.50
CA GLY A 301 -7.19 1.37 -9.25
C GLY A 301 -5.88 0.57 -9.12
N ILE A 302 -5.87 -0.70 -9.56
CA ILE A 302 -4.65 -1.54 -9.62
C ILE A 302 -3.61 -0.89 -10.54
N SER A 303 -4.03 -0.41 -11.72
CA SER A 303 -3.10 0.25 -12.65
C SER A 303 -2.46 1.50 -12.05
N PHE A 304 -3.28 2.33 -11.40
CA PHE A 304 -2.82 3.56 -10.77
C PHE A 304 -1.98 3.31 -9.51
N ALA A 305 -2.23 2.24 -8.77
CA ALA A 305 -1.48 1.90 -7.57
C ALA A 305 -0.16 1.20 -7.89
N TYR A 306 -0.21 0.18 -8.75
CA TYR A 306 0.95 -0.64 -9.09
C TYR A 306 0.68 -1.47 -10.36
N TYR A 307 0.89 -0.87 -11.55
CA TYR A 307 0.51 -1.50 -12.84
C TYR A 307 1.19 -2.84 -13.13
N LEU A 308 2.27 -3.22 -12.43
CA LEU A 308 2.85 -4.57 -12.51
C LEU A 308 1.79 -5.64 -12.22
N LEU A 309 0.87 -5.37 -11.29
CA LEU A 309 -0.21 -6.28 -10.93
C LEU A 309 -1.26 -6.44 -12.03
N LEU A 310 -1.24 -5.64 -13.10
CA LEU A 310 -2.04 -5.90 -14.29
C LEU A 310 -1.66 -7.23 -14.96
N ALA A 311 -0.41 -7.67 -14.82
CA ALA A 311 0.04 -8.98 -15.29
C ALA A 311 -0.70 -10.13 -14.58
N ALA A 312 -1.19 -9.93 -13.35
CA ALA A 312 -2.07 -10.86 -12.65
C ALA A 312 -3.56 -10.56 -12.91
N ALA A 313 -3.97 -9.29 -12.92
CA ALA A 313 -5.37 -8.89 -13.11
C ALA A 313 -5.92 -9.30 -14.49
N GLY A 314 -5.13 -9.14 -15.56
CA GLY A 314 -5.53 -9.51 -16.93
C GLY A 314 -5.96 -10.98 -17.06
N PRO A 315 -5.09 -11.94 -16.67
CA PRO A 315 -5.46 -13.36 -16.63
C PRO A 315 -6.69 -13.66 -15.76
N LEU A 316 -6.84 -13.01 -14.61
CA LEU A 316 -8.04 -13.17 -13.76
C LEU A 316 -9.32 -12.72 -14.48
N LEU A 317 -9.29 -11.58 -15.15
CA LEU A 317 -10.41 -11.09 -15.95
C LEU A 317 -10.72 -12.04 -17.11
N LEU A 318 -9.70 -12.60 -17.77
CA LEU A 318 -9.88 -13.59 -18.83
C LEU A 318 -10.54 -14.87 -18.30
N VAL A 319 -10.09 -15.39 -17.15
CA VAL A 319 -10.72 -16.53 -16.47
C VAL A 319 -12.20 -16.25 -16.19
N TRP A 320 -12.53 -15.06 -15.69
CA TRP A 320 -13.92 -14.66 -15.46
C TRP A 320 -14.73 -14.62 -16.76
N LEU A 321 -14.23 -13.95 -17.81
CA LEU A 321 -14.89 -13.85 -19.11
C LEU A 321 -15.17 -15.24 -19.69
N LEU A 322 -14.16 -16.11 -19.72
CA LEU A 322 -14.28 -17.47 -20.25
C LEU A 322 -15.25 -18.33 -19.43
N ALA A 323 -15.15 -18.29 -18.10
CA ALA A 323 -16.00 -19.06 -17.21
C ALA A 323 -17.46 -18.58 -17.23
N ARG A 324 -17.71 -17.30 -17.54
CA ARG A 324 -19.03 -16.64 -17.44
C ARG A 324 -19.58 -16.11 -18.74
N ARG A 325 -18.99 -16.42 -19.89
CA ARG A 325 -19.40 -15.94 -21.22
C ARG A 325 -20.90 -16.02 -21.50
N ARG A 326 -21.58 -17.04 -20.99
CA ARG A 326 -23.04 -17.26 -21.17
C ARG A 326 -23.95 -16.38 -20.29
N ARG A 327 -23.39 -15.68 -19.30
CA ARG A 327 -24.11 -14.83 -18.33
C ARG A 327 -23.76 -13.35 -18.45
N LEU A 328 -22.97 -13.01 -19.47
CA LEU A 328 -22.52 -11.65 -19.70
C LEU A 328 -23.70 -10.76 -20.10
N PRO A 329 -23.64 -9.45 -19.82
CA PRO A 329 -24.64 -8.50 -20.31
C PRO A 329 -24.59 -8.44 -21.84
N ARG A 330 -25.49 -7.64 -22.45
CA ARG A 330 -25.47 -7.39 -23.90
C ARG A 330 -24.05 -7.02 -24.35
N PRO A 331 -23.56 -7.56 -25.48
CA PRO A 331 -22.16 -7.43 -25.89
C PRO A 331 -21.72 -5.97 -26.01
N ALA A 332 -22.59 -5.06 -26.47
CA ALA A 332 -22.30 -3.63 -26.54
C ALA A 332 -22.02 -2.99 -25.17
N VAL A 333 -22.77 -3.36 -24.12
CA VAL A 333 -22.54 -2.84 -22.76
C VAL A 333 -21.23 -3.36 -22.19
N LEU A 334 -20.93 -4.64 -22.44
CA LEU A 334 -19.66 -5.22 -22.03
C LEU A 334 -18.48 -4.58 -22.78
N ALA A 335 -18.61 -4.38 -24.08
CA ALA A 335 -17.59 -3.72 -24.90
C ALA A 335 -17.34 -2.28 -24.44
N ALA A 336 -18.40 -1.51 -24.15
CA ALA A 336 -18.27 -0.17 -23.59
C ALA A 336 -17.57 -0.20 -22.22
N ALA A 337 -17.97 -1.09 -21.32
CA ALA A 337 -17.33 -1.23 -20.01
C ALA A 337 -15.85 -1.64 -20.12
N ALA A 338 -15.54 -2.56 -21.02
CA ALA A 338 -14.17 -3.01 -21.29
C ALA A 338 -13.32 -1.88 -21.88
N LEU A 339 -13.85 -1.12 -22.83
CA LEU A 339 -13.16 0.02 -23.44
C LEU A 339 -12.88 1.12 -22.42
N LEU A 340 -13.86 1.49 -21.61
CA LEU A 340 -13.68 2.49 -20.53
C LEU A 340 -12.66 2.01 -19.48
N THR A 341 -12.72 0.73 -19.12
CA THR A 341 -11.75 0.13 -18.20
C THR A 341 -10.34 0.15 -18.79
N ALA A 342 -10.18 -0.26 -20.05
CA ALA A 342 -8.90 -0.29 -20.73
C ALA A 342 -8.32 1.12 -20.89
N ALA A 343 -9.14 2.09 -21.29
CA ALA A 343 -8.74 3.49 -21.41
C ALA A 343 -8.27 4.05 -20.05
N GLY A 344 -9.06 3.85 -18.99
CA GLY A 344 -8.69 4.31 -17.65
C GLY A 344 -7.44 3.62 -17.10
N ALA A 345 -7.32 2.31 -17.28
CA ALA A 345 -6.15 1.54 -16.82
C ALA A 345 -4.89 1.83 -17.64
N ALA A 346 -5.02 2.27 -18.90
CA ALA A 346 -3.86 2.63 -19.72
C ALA A 346 -3.22 3.96 -19.30
N LEU A 347 -3.96 4.86 -18.64
CA LEU A 347 -3.47 6.20 -18.26
C LEU A 347 -2.10 6.19 -17.53
N PRO A 348 -1.93 5.49 -16.39
CA PRO A 348 -0.64 5.48 -15.68
C PRO A 348 0.46 4.75 -16.48
N VAL A 349 0.10 3.76 -17.31
CA VAL A 349 1.06 3.04 -18.16
C VAL A 349 1.61 3.96 -19.25
N VAL A 350 0.73 4.73 -19.91
CA VAL A 350 1.10 5.70 -20.93
C VAL A 350 1.88 6.86 -20.31
N ALA A 351 1.45 7.34 -19.14
CA ALA A 351 2.16 8.37 -18.37
C ALA A 351 3.60 7.98 -18.03
N ASN A 352 3.83 6.68 -17.77
CA ASN A 352 5.13 6.10 -17.45
C ASN A 352 5.75 5.28 -18.59
N TRP A 353 5.40 5.56 -19.86
CA TRP A 353 5.72 4.70 -21.00
C TRP A 353 7.20 4.31 -21.11
N GLN A 354 8.11 5.24 -20.82
CA GLN A 354 9.56 4.99 -20.89
C GLN A 354 10.02 3.86 -19.95
N GLN A 355 9.46 3.79 -18.74
CA GLN A 355 9.76 2.70 -17.82
C GLN A 355 8.92 1.46 -18.14
N ALA A 356 7.64 1.64 -18.46
CA ALA A 356 6.72 0.54 -18.73
C ALA A 356 7.10 -0.29 -19.98
N ASN A 357 7.70 0.34 -20.99
CA ASN A 357 8.14 -0.31 -22.23
C ASN A 357 9.60 -0.80 -22.18
N SER A 358 10.21 -0.88 -20.99
CA SER A 358 11.62 -1.25 -20.87
C SER A 358 11.81 -2.68 -20.37
N ALA A 359 12.38 -3.54 -21.21
CA ALA A 359 12.81 -4.88 -20.82
C ALA A 359 13.90 -4.87 -19.74
N THR A 360 14.72 -3.81 -19.69
CA THR A 360 15.79 -3.69 -18.66
C THR A 360 15.23 -3.53 -17.26
N VAL A 361 14.02 -2.97 -17.13
CA VAL A 361 13.33 -2.86 -15.84
C VAL A 361 13.03 -4.26 -15.29
N LEU A 362 12.62 -5.21 -16.13
CA LEU A 362 12.31 -6.58 -15.69
C LEU A 362 13.50 -7.35 -15.13
N VAL A 363 14.73 -6.93 -15.44
CA VAL A 363 15.98 -7.54 -14.93
C VAL A 363 16.72 -6.64 -13.93
N MET A 364 16.14 -5.49 -13.56
CA MET A 364 16.77 -4.53 -12.66
C MET A 364 17.04 -5.17 -11.28
N PRO A 365 18.24 -4.97 -10.71
CA PRO A 365 18.49 -5.36 -9.33
C PRO A 365 17.68 -4.46 -8.38
N GLY A 366 17.15 -5.03 -7.31
CA GLY A 366 16.43 -4.28 -6.29
C GLY A 366 16.32 -5.07 -5.01
N GLY A 367 16.28 -4.38 -3.88
CA GLY A 367 16.02 -4.99 -2.58
C GLY A 367 14.56 -5.44 -2.53
N VAL A 368 14.30 -6.70 -2.21
CA VAL A 368 12.96 -7.22 -1.94
C VAL A 368 13.10 -8.38 -0.96
N VAL A 369 12.17 -8.49 -0.01
CA VAL A 369 12.11 -9.68 0.84
C VAL A 369 11.55 -10.82 0.00
N ALA A 370 12.32 -11.90 -0.09
CA ALA A 370 11.90 -13.08 -0.84
C ALA A 370 10.63 -13.69 -0.21
N VAL A 371 9.70 -14.13 -1.05
CA VAL A 371 8.51 -14.84 -0.57
C VAL A 371 8.91 -16.16 0.10
N SER A 372 8.25 -16.51 1.20
CA SER A 372 8.48 -17.74 1.96
C SER A 372 8.01 -18.98 1.19
N ARG A 373 8.87 -19.44 0.27
CA ARG A 373 8.61 -20.57 -0.64
C ARG A 373 8.25 -21.86 0.09
N HIS A 374 8.84 -22.10 1.26
CA HIS A 374 8.55 -23.27 2.11
C HIS A 374 7.11 -23.29 2.64
N LEU A 375 6.43 -22.14 2.68
CA LEU A 375 5.01 -22.05 3.01
C LEU A 375 4.12 -21.94 1.76
N LEU A 376 4.56 -21.15 0.77
CA LEU A 376 3.82 -20.98 -0.47
C LEU A 376 3.63 -22.30 -1.23
N VAL A 377 4.68 -23.12 -1.38
CA VAL A 377 4.60 -24.36 -2.17
C VAL A 377 3.63 -25.36 -1.54
N PRO A 378 3.72 -25.72 -0.24
CA PRO A 378 2.72 -26.59 0.39
C PRO A 378 1.30 -26.03 0.33
N LEU A 379 1.12 -24.71 0.51
CA LEU A 379 -0.18 -24.06 0.41
C LEU A 379 -0.78 -24.20 -1.00
N ALA A 380 0.03 -23.97 -2.04
CA ALA A 380 -0.38 -24.12 -3.43
C ALA A 380 -0.72 -25.58 -3.75
N VAL A 381 0.09 -26.54 -3.30
CA VAL A 381 -0.16 -27.98 -3.46
C VAL A 381 -1.47 -28.38 -2.79
N PHE A 382 -1.70 -27.95 -1.54
CA PHE A 382 -2.95 -28.19 -0.82
C PHE A 382 -4.16 -27.65 -1.60
N ALA A 383 -4.07 -26.41 -2.09
CA ALA A 383 -5.12 -25.78 -2.88
C ALA A 383 -5.41 -26.57 -4.16
N VAL A 384 -4.38 -26.95 -4.92
CA VAL A 384 -4.50 -27.72 -6.16
C VAL A 384 -5.13 -29.08 -5.90
N LEU A 385 -4.63 -29.85 -4.94
CA LEU A 385 -5.16 -31.17 -4.60
C LEU A 385 -6.66 -31.10 -4.24
N GLY A 386 -7.06 -30.14 -3.42
CA GLY A 386 -8.46 -29.95 -3.06
C GLY A 386 -9.34 -29.51 -4.22
N LEU A 387 -8.82 -28.71 -5.15
CA LEU A 387 -9.54 -28.25 -6.34
C LEU A 387 -9.61 -29.29 -7.47
N LEU A 388 -8.72 -30.30 -7.46
CA LEU A 388 -8.76 -31.45 -8.39
C LEU A 388 -9.76 -32.54 -7.96
N THR A 389 -10.28 -32.49 -6.73
CA THR A 389 -11.32 -33.41 -6.27
C THR A 389 -12.56 -33.38 -7.19
N ARG A 390 -13.26 -34.51 -7.31
CA ARG A 390 -14.47 -34.62 -8.15
C ARG A 390 -15.56 -33.59 -7.77
N PRO A 391 -15.85 -33.33 -6.48
CA PRO A 391 -16.80 -32.29 -6.09
C PRO A 391 -16.35 -30.88 -6.47
N ALA A 392 -15.04 -30.61 -6.47
CA ALA A 392 -14.51 -29.32 -6.89
C ALA A 392 -14.66 -29.11 -8.39
N ARG A 393 -14.26 -30.09 -9.21
CA ARG A 393 -14.33 -30.01 -10.68
C ARG A 393 -15.76 -29.81 -11.21
N ARG A 394 -16.78 -30.26 -10.48
CA ARG A 394 -18.20 -30.03 -10.86
C ARG A 394 -18.68 -28.60 -10.59
N ASN A 395 -18.00 -27.84 -9.74
CA ASN A 395 -18.38 -26.47 -9.38
C ASN A 395 -17.59 -25.44 -10.21
N ALA A 396 -18.31 -24.53 -10.89
CA ALA A 396 -17.70 -23.53 -11.76
C ALA A 396 -16.78 -22.53 -11.02
N ASP A 397 -17.14 -22.14 -9.80
CA ASP A 397 -16.38 -21.17 -8.99
C ASP A 397 -15.03 -21.77 -8.60
N ARG A 398 -15.01 -23.06 -8.27
CA ARG A 398 -13.78 -23.81 -7.91
C ARG A 398 -12.88 -24.08 -9.10
N ARG A 399 -13.46 -24.39 -10.27
CA ARG A 399 -12.69 -24.44 -11.52
C ARG A 399 -12.06 -23.09 -11.85
N ALA A 400 -12.79 -21.99 -11.64
CA ALA A 400 -12.24 -20.65 -11.80
C ALA A 400 -11.10 -20.37 -10.81
N ALA A 401 -11.18 -20.86 -9.57
CA ALA A 401 -10.08 -20.76 -8.59
C ALA A 401 -8.82 -21.49 -9.05
N LEU A 402 -8.95 -22.72 -9.55
CA LEU A 402 -7.82 -23.47 -10.08
C LEU A 402 -7.21 -22.78 -11.32
N ALA A 403 -8.07 -22.34 -12.25
CA ALA A 403 -7.63 -21.64 -13.46
C ALA A 403 -6.95 -20.30 -13.15
N ALA A 404 -7.48 -19.54 -12.19
CA ALA A 404 -6.91 -18.28 -11.73
C ALA A 404 -5.51 -18.47 -11.12
N LEU A 405 -5.38 -19.42 -10.19
CA LEU A 405 -4.09 -19.75 -9.57
C LEU A 405 -3.07 -20.20 -10.64
N ALA A 406 -3.47 -21.11 -11.52
CA ALA A 406 -2.61 -21.60 -12.60
C ALA A 406 -2.18 -20.49 -13.57
N ALA A 407 -3.10 -19.61 -13.96
CA ALA A 407 -2.81 -18.55 -14.92
C ALA A 407 -1.85 -17.50 -14.35
N VAL A 408 -2.03 -17.07 -13.10
CA VAL A 408 -1.14 -16.09 -12.46
C VAL A 408 0.22 -16.73 -12.11
N ALA A 409 0.23 -17.99 -11.66
CA ALA A 409 1.48 -18.72 -11.45
C ALA A 409 2.26 -18.88 -12.77
N ALA A 410 1.58 -19.14 -13.89
CA ALA A 410 2.22 -19.23 -15.20
C ALA A 410 2.89 -17.91 -15.62
N VAL A 411 2.29 -16.75 -15.30
CA VAL A 411 2.91 -15.44 -15.54
C VAL A 411 4.18 -15.25 -14.71
N ALA A 412 4.15 -15.59 -13.42
CA ALA A 412 5.34 -15.52 -12.57
C ALA A 412 6.45 -16.46 -13.07
N THR A 413 6.10 -17.69 -13.46
CA THR A 413 7.04 -18.66 -14.05
C THR A 413 7.62 -18.19 -15.38
N ALA A 414 6.83 -17.51 -16.22
CA ALA A 414 7.33 -16.94 -17.47
C ALA A 414 8.37 -15.84 -17.20
N LEU A 415 8.14 -14.97 -16.22
CA LEU A 415 9.14 -13.96 -15.82
C LEU A 415 10.39 -14.61 -15.22
N MET A 416 10.24 -15.64 -14.39
CA MET A 416 11.37 -16.42 -13.87
C MET A 416 12.23 -16.98 -15.00
N ALA A 417 11.60 -17.65 -15.98
CA ALA A 417 12.30 -18.23 -17.12
C ALA A 417 13.01 -17.14 -17.94
N TYR A 418 12.37 -15.99 -18.15
CA TYR A 418 12.96 -14.83 -18.81
C TYR A 418 14.19 -14.29 -18.06
N GLN A 419 14.11 -14.11 -16.74
CA GLN A 419 15.24 -13.62 -15.95
C GLN A 419 16.39 -14.63 -15.88
N LEU A 420 16.09 -15.92 -15.75
CA LEU A 420 17.10 -16.97 -15.79
C LEU A 420 17.81 -17.03 -17.15
N SER A 421 17.09 -16.86 -18.26
CA SER A 421 17.70 -16.88 -19.59
C SER A 421 18.47 -15.61 -19.95
N THR A 422 18.14 -14.47 -19.34
CA THR A 422 18.77 -13.17 -19.66
C THR A 422 19.90 -12.78 -18.72
N VAL A 423 19.76 -13.04 -17.41
CA VAL A 423 20.72 -12.63 -16.37
C VAL A 423 21.16 -13.76 -15.44
N GLY A 424 20.74 -15.01 -15.70
CA GLY A 424 21.21 -16.20 -14.97
C GLY A 424 20.66 -16.38 -13.55
N LYS A 425 19.80 -15.49 -13.08
CA LYS A 425 19.20 -15.51 -11.74
C LYS A 425 17.84 -14.82 -11.71
N THR A 426 17.03 -15.08 -10.69
CA THR A 426 15.82 -14.31 -10.43
C THR A 426 16.15 -12.95 -9.80
N SER A 427 15.31 -11.95 -10.03
CA SER A 427 15.49 -10.58 -9.53
C SER A 427 14.19 -10.00 -8.94
N TYR A 428 14.27 -8.75 -8.49
CA TYR A 428 13.24 -7.94 -7.83
C TYR A 428 11.80 -8.22 -8.31
N TYR A 429 11.53 -8.07 -9.61
CA TYR A 429 10.17 -8.18 -10.16
C TYR A 429 9.60 -9.60 -10.15
N TYR A 430 10.43 -10.64 -10.09
CA TYR A 430 9.94 -12.01 -9.92
C TYR A 430 9.37 -12.20 -8.52
N GLU A 431 10.06 -11.76 -7.47
CA GLU A 431 9.54 -11.83 -6.10
C GLU A 431 8.23 -11.03 -5.96
N LYS A 432 8.16 -9.84 -6.59
CA LYS A 432 6.92 -9.04 -6.64
C LYS A 432 5.75 -9.80 -7.27
N LEU A 433 5.99 -10.56 -8.34
CA LEU A 433 4.95 -11.39 -8.97
C LEU A 433 4.59 -12.63 -8.16
N LEU A 434 5.39 -13.05 -7.17
CA LEU A 434 5.02 -14.11 -6.25
C LEU A 434 3.96 -13.66 -5.23
N HIS A 435 3.88 -12.38 -4.86
CA HIS A 435 2.85 -11.91 -3.91
C HIS A 435 1.40 -12.10 -4.42
N PRO A 436 1.06 -11.81 -5.69
CA PRO A 436 -0.21 -12.24 -6.28
C PRO A 436 -0.47 -13.74 -6.22
N VAL A 437 0.58 -14.56 -6.39
CA VAL A 437 0.48 -16.03 -6.29
C VAL A 437 0.18 -16.44 -4.86
N VAL A 438 0.82 -15.82 -3.85
CA VAL A 438 0.50 -16.02 -2.43
C VAL A 438 -0.97 -15.72 -2.14
N VAL A 439 -1.45 -14.54 -2.56
CA VAL A 439 -2.86 -14.16 -2.38
C VAL A 439 -3.79 -15.21 -3.01
N LEU A 440 -3.55 -15.60 -4.26
CA LEU A 440 -4.39 -16.58 -4.94
C LEU A 440 -4.29 -17.98 -4.35
N ALA A 441 -3.12 -18.39 -3.86
CA ALA A 441 -2.94 -19.66 -3.17
C ALA A 441 -3.77 -19.70 -1.88
N VAL A 442 -3.78 -18.61 -1.10
CA VAL A 442 -4.64 -18.47 0.09
C VAL A 442 -6.12 -18.57 -0.29
N LEU A 443 -6.57 -17.82 -1.31
CA LEU A 443 -7.98 -17.86 -1.75
C LEU A 443 -8.38 -19.22 -2.32
N ALA A 444 -7.50 -19.86 -3.08
CA ALA A 444 -7.71 -21.19 -3.64
C ALA A 444 -7.73 -22.27 -2.56
N ALA A 445 -6.87 -22.17 -1.54
CA ALA A 445 -6.92 -23.03 -0.36
C ALA A 445 -8.25 -22.88 0.39
N ALA A 446 -8.74 -21.65 0.56
CA ALA A 446 -10.06 -21.40 1.15
C ALA A 446 -11.19 -22.04 0.29
N ALA A 447 -11.09 -21.98 -1.04
CA ALA A 447 -12.03 -22.66 -1.96
C ALA A 447 -11.97 -24.20 -1.85
N ALA A 448 -10.78 -24.74 -1.55
CA ALA A 448 -10.47 -26.16 -1.44
C ALA A 448 -10.95 -26.81 -0.13
N LEU A 449 -11.21 -26.02 0.93
CA LEU A 449 -11.67 -26.53 2.23
C LEU A 449 -12.97 -27.35 2.14
N GLY A 450 -13.99 -26.82 1.45
CA GLY A 450 -15.29 -27.49 1.33
C GLY A 450 -15.24 -28.85 0.62
N PRO A 451 -14.56 -29.00 -0.54
CA PRO A 451 -14.39 -30.30 -1.19
C PRO A 451 -13.55 -31.30 -0.37
N LEU A 452 -12.51 -30.84 0.33
CA LEU A 452 -11.61 -31.71 1.09
C LEU A 452 -12.20 -32.18 2.42
N LEU A 453 -12.78 -31.24 3.18
CA LEU A 453 -13.20 -31.47 4.56
C LEU A 453 -14.73 -31.60 4.70
N GLY A 454 -15.47 -31.46 3.60
CA GLY A 454 -16.93 -31.44 3.62
C GLY A 454 -17.48 -30.16 4.27
N ARG A 455 -18.60 -30.28 4.98
CA ARG A 455 -19.16 -29.18 5.80
C ARG A 455 -18.68 -29.35 7.24
N PRO A 456 -17.62 -28.63 7.67
CA PRO A 456 -17.14 -28.75 9.04
C PRO A 456 -18.23 -28.26 10.00
N ARG A 457 -18.69 -29.17 10.89
CA ARG A 457 -19.60 -28.85 11.99
C ARG A 457 -18.78 -28.45 13.23
N LEU A 458 -18.18 -27.27 13.17
CA LEU A 458 -17.45 -26.70 14.30
C LEU A 458 -18.40 -25.88 15.17
N ASP A 459 -18.37 -26.16 16.48
CA ASP A 459 -18.84 -25.24 17.51
C ASP A 459 -17.74 -24.20 17.81
N ALA A 460 -18.06 -23.23 18.69
CA ALA A 460 -17.11 -22.19 19.07
C ALA A 460 -15.79 -22.74 19.67
N PRO A 461 -15.79 -23.66 20.66
CA PRO A 461 -14.54 -24.10 21.29
C PRO A 461 -13.66 -24.87 20.30
N ARG A 462 -14.21 -25.75 19.45
CA ARG A 462 -13.41 -26.46 18.44
C ARG A 462 -12.88 -25.54 17.36
N ALA A 463 -13.64 -24.52 16.96
CA ALA A 463 -13.16 -23.51 16.02
C ALA A 463 -11.99 -22.72 16.60
N LEU A 464 -12.06 -22.32 17.87
CA LEU A 464 -10.96 -21.65 18.57
C LEU A 464 -9.74 -22.55 18.69
N LEU A 465 -9.91 -23.80 19.12
CA LEU A 465 -8.81 -24.76 19.25
C LEU A 465 -8.14 -25.05 17.91
N ALA A 466 -8.92 -25.25 16.84
CA ALA A 466 -8.38 -25.45 15.49
C ALA A 466 -7.60 -24.22 14.99
N THR A 467 -8.13 -23.01 15.27
CA THR A 467 -7.44 -21.76 14.95
C THR A 467 -6.12 -21.68 15.71
N ALA A 468 -6.14 -21.91 17.02
CA ALA A 468 -4.96 -21.84 17.86
C ALA A 468 -3.90 -22.86 17.46
N ALA A 469 -4.27 -24.13 17.26
CA ALA A 469 -3.34 -25.18 16.86
C ALA A 469 -2.67 -24.89 15.52
N ALA A 470 -3.45 -24.52 14.49
CA ALA A 470 -2.90 -24.20 13.19
C ALA A 470 -2.11 -22.87 13.21
N ALA A 471 -2.52 -21.88 14.00
CA ALA A 471 -1.75 -20.66 14.21
C ALA A 471 -0.41 -20.95 14.86
N THR A 472 -0.34 -21.84 15.87
CA THR A 472 0.91 -22.27 16.49
C THR A 472 1.84 -22.92 15.47
N VAL A 473 1.33 -23.80 14.59
CA VAL A 473 2.13 -24.40 13.52
C VAL A 473 2.66 -23.35 12.54
N LEU A 474 1.82 -22.39 12.15
CA LEU A 474 2.24 -21.29 11.28
C LEU A 474 3.31 -20.41 11.94
N LEU A 475 3.12 -20.05 13.22
CA LEU A 475 4.08 -19.26 13.98
C LEU A 475 5.39 -20.00 14.19
N TYR A 476 5.35 -21.32 14.38
CA TYR A 476 6.54 -22.15 14.46
C TYR A 476 7.33 -22.15 13.14
N ASN A 477 6.64 -21.98 12.00
CA ASN A 477 7.23 -21.96 10.66
C ASN A 477 7.34 -20.55 10.06
N ALA A 478 7.12 -19.49 10.85
CA ALA A 478 7.07 -18.10 10.37
C ALA A 478 8.45 -17.49 10.12
N GLN A 479 9.52 -18.30 10.20
CA GLN A 479 10.87 -17.87 9.89
C GLN A 479 11.03 -17.49 8.41
N PRO A 480 11.84 -16.45 8.11
CA PRO A 480 12.02 -15.96 6.74
C PRO A 480 12.68 -17.00 5.82
N ASP A 481 13.53 -17.86 6.35
CA ASP A 481 14.18 -18.95 5.63
C ASP A 481 14.35 -20.20 6.51
N TRP A 482 14.80 -21.31 5.93
CA TRP A 482 15.05 -22.56 6.67
C TRP A 482 16.31 -22.51 7.56
N ALA A 483 17.15 -21.48 7.42
CA ALA A 483 18.44 -21.33 8.10
C ALA A 483 18.36 -20.47 9.37
N THR A 484 17.27 -19.73 9.55
CA THR A 484 16.99 -18.92 10.74
C THR A 484 16.34 -19.74 11.85
N THR A 485 16.55 -19.32 13.10
CA THR A 485 15.89 -19.96 14.25
C THR A 485 14.38 -19.87 14.09
N GLY A 486 13.74 -21.03 13.98
CA GLY A 486 12.29 -21.13 13.79
C GLY A 486 11.50 -20.48 14.92
N GLY A 487 10.24 -20.14 14.64
CA GLY A 487 9.32 -19.62 15.64
C GLY A 487 9.06 -18.12 15.62
N TRP A 488 8.09 -17.70 16.44
CA TRP A 488 7.60 -16.32 16.49
C TRP A 488 8.71 -15.28 16.64
N GLN A 489 9.69 -15.52 17.51
CA GLN A 489 10.74 -14.55 17.83
C GLN A 489 11.64 -14.19 16.64
N GLY A 490 11.76 -15.07 15.65
CA GLY A 490 12.49 -14.84 14.40
C GLY A 490 11.65 -14.23 13.28
N SER A 491 10.33 -14.11 13.47
CA SER A 491 9.42 -13.59 12.44
C SER A 491 9.48 -12.07 12.30
N TYR A 492 9.19 -11.58 11.09
CA TYR A 492 9.05 -10.14 10.84
C TYR A 492 7.93 -9.51 11.67
N GLY A 493 6.86 -10.26 11.95
CA GLY A 493 5.81 -9.83 12.87
C GLY A 493 6.37 -9.50 14.26
N ALA A 494 7.15 -10.39 14.86
CA ALA A 494 7.76 -10.13 16.16
C ALA A 494 8.72 -8.94 16.12
N HIS A 495 9.55 -8.81 15.08
CA HIS A 495 10.47 -7.69 14.91
C HIS A 495 9.74 -6.34 14.80
N TYR A 496 8.65 -6.28 14.04
CA TYR A 496 7.79 -5.11 13.96
C TYR A 496 7.22 -4.75 15.34
N ARG A 497 6.67 -5.76 16.03
CA ARG A 497 5.99 -5.58 17.32
C ARG A 497 6.95 -5.08 18.41
N SER A 498 8.13 -5.68 18.51
CA SER A 498 9.16 -5.30 19.48
C SER A 498 9.89 -4.02 19.12
N GLY A 499 9.79 -3.55 17.88
CA GLY A 499 10.59 -2.42 17.39
C GLY A 499 12.06 -2.79 17.22
N ARG A 500 12.40 -4.07 17.04
CA ARG A 500 13.79 -4.53 16.88
C ARG A 500 14.53 -3.88 15.71
N GLN A 501 13.78 -3.45 14.69
CA GLN A 501 14.31 -2.77 13.51
C GLN A 501 14.11 -1.25 13.56
N ALA A 502 13.65 -0.69 14.69
CA ALA A 502 13.54 0.76 14.83
C ALA A 502 14.93 1.38 15.07
N ALA A 503 15.13 2.59 14.56
CA ALA A 503 16.36 3.36 14.73
C ALA A 503 16.08 4.70 15.46
N PRO A 504 15.83 4.67 16.79
CA PRO A 504 15.38 5.85 17.54
C PRO A 504 16.40 6.99 17.52
N ALA A 505 17.69 6.71 17.79
CA ALA A 505 18.72 7.74 17.78
C ALA A 505 18.89 8.38 16.39
N SER A 506 18.89 7.57 15.33
CA SER A 506 18.96 8.04 13.95
C SER A 506 17.76 8.92 13.57
N ALA A 507 16.55 8.54 14.00
CA ALA A 507 15.34 9.32 13.78
C ALA A 507 15.34 10.64 14.56
N GLU A 508 15.86 10.64 15.79
CA GLU A 508 16.05 11.86 16.59
C GLU A 508 17.03 12.83 15.90
N LEU A 509 18.17 12.33 15.40
CA LEU A 509 19.15 13.13 14.66
C LEU A 509 18.53 13.78 13.43
N VAL A 510 17.89 12.99 12.57
CA VAL A 510 17.26 13.52 11.36
C VAL A 510 16.13 14.51 11.68
N THR A 511 15.37 14.27 12.75
CA THR A 511 14.32 15.21 13.20
C THR A 511 14.92 16.51 13.71
N ALA A 512 16.01 16.46 14.47
CA ALA A 512 16.72 17.65 14.95
C ALA A 512 17.33 18.45 13.79
N ILE A 513 17.92 17.76 12.80
CA ILE A 513 18.42 18.40 11.58
C ILE A 513 17.28 19.10 10.82
N ALA A 514 16.15 18.42 10.61
CA ALA A 514 14.99 19.01 9.92
C ALA A 514 14.42 20.22 10.68
N ALA A 515 14.43 20.18 12.02
CA ALA A 515 13.98 21.30 12.85
C ALA A 515 14.97 22.48 12.86
N SER A 516 16.26 22.24 12.60
CA SER A 516 17.30 23.27 12.61
C SER A 516 17.27 24.22 11.41
N ARG A 517 16.42 23.95 10.40
CA ARG A 517 16.47 24.61 9.09
C ARG A 517 15.13 25.15 8.60
N PRO A 518 15.15 26.20 7.75
CA PRO A 518 13.98 26.57 6.97
C PRO A 518 13.68 25.54 5.87
N VAL A 519 12.40 25.35 5.54
CA VAL A 519 11.95 24.57 4.38
C VAL A 519 11.10 25.49 3.50
N PRO A 520 11.47 25.73 2.21
CA PRO A 520 12.63 25.18 1.50
C PRO A 520 13.95 25.83 1.91
N ASP A 521 15.03 25.08 1.76
CA ASP A 521 16.41 25.57 1.90
C ASP A 521 17.09 25.63 0.52
N ARG A 522 18.06 26.54 0.37
CA ARG A 522 18.91 26.59 -0.82
C ARG A 522 19.93 25.45 -0.86
N TYR A 523 20.33 24.94 0.31
CA TYR A 523 21.35 23.89 0.43
C TYR A 523 20.74 22.49 0.52
N ALA A 524 21.27 21.54 -0.24
CA ALA A 524 20.97 20.12 -0.05
C ALA A 524 21.66 19.60 1.22
N ALA A 525 20.91 18.96 2.10
CA ALA A 525 21.44 18.40 3.34
C ALA A 525 22.19 17.09 3.12
N VAL A 526 23.38 16.95 3.72
CA VAL A 526 24.14 15.70 3.72
C VAL A 526 24.59 15.39 5.14
N VAL A 527 24.23 14.23 5.65
CA VAL A 527 24.63 13.78 6.98
C VAL A 527 25.83 12.84 6.84
N LEU A 528 26.98 13.30 7.35
CA LEU A 528 28.26 12.58 7.36
C LEU A 528 28.76 12.44 8.80
N THR A 529 27.91 11.89 9.66
CA THR A 529 28.24 11.63 11.06
C THR A 529 28.78 10.21 11.21
N ASP A 530 29.79 10.03 12.06
CA ASP A 530 30.13 8.69 12.55
C ASP A 530 28.98 8.21 13.45
N PRO A 531 28.57 6.93 13.38
CA PRO A 531 27.49 6.42 14.21
C PRO A 531 27.81 6.64 15.69
N HIS A 532 26.99 7.41 16.39
CA HIS A 532 27.07 7.52 17.84
C HIS A 532 26.78 6.15 18.47
N ALA A 533 27.26 5.88 19.70
CA ALA A 533 27.17 4.55 20.32
C ALA A 533 25.72 3.99 20.43
N LYS A 534 24.70 4.85 20.30
CA LYS A 534 23.28 4.49 20.32
C LYS A 534 22.62 4.45 18.92
N GLU A 535 23.34 4.86 17.86
CA GLU A 535 22.84 4.87 16.49
C GLU A 535 23.00 3.50 15.82
N ASP A 536 22.10 3.22 14.88
CA ASP A 536 22.17 1.98 14.11
C ASP A 536 23.39 2.05 13.17
N PRO A 537 24.28 1.04 13.16
CA PRO A 537 25.43 1.01 12.25
C PRO A 537 25.02 1.00 10.76
N ARG A 538 23.74 0.77 10.46
CA ARG A 538 23.13 0.91 9.14
C ARG A 538 22.64 2.34 8.87
N PHE A 539 23.27 3.37 9.41
CA PHE A 539 22.90 4.79 9.22
C PHE A 539 23.17 5.30 7.79
N LEU A 540 22.66 4.62 6.77
CA LEU A 540 22.84 5.01 5.36
C LEU A 540 21.66 5.84 4.84
N GLU A 541 20.54 5.83 5.55
CA GLU A 541 19.30 6.51 5.14
C GLU A 541 19.16 7.93 5.71
N GLY A 542 20.09 8.40 6.55
CA GLY A 542 19.99 9.70 7.22
C GLY A 542 19.88 10.88 6.26
N SER A 543 20.76 10.96 5.26
CA SER A 543 20.69 12.03 4.25
C SER A 543 19.46 11.90 3.34
N LEU A 544 18.98 10.67 3.08
CA LEU A 544 17.74 10.46 2.31
C LEU A 544 16.54 11.02 3.06
N TRP A 545 16.36 10.63 4.33
CA TRP A 545 15.24 11.15 5.13
C TRP A 545 15.35 12.65 5.36
N THR A 546 16.55 13.17 5.54
CA THR A 546 16.76 14.62 5.65
C THR A 546 16.31 15.33 4.37
N GLY A 547 16.71 14.84 3.20
CA GLY A 547 16.29 15.44 1.94
C GLY A 547 14.79 15.32 1.67
N VAL A 548 14.18 14.20 2.09
CA VAL A 548 12.73 14.00 2.00
C VAL A 548 11.96 14.94 2.94
N LEU A 549 12.39 15.09 4.19
CA LEU A 549 11.77 16.01 5.16
C LEU A 549 12.00 17.48 4.78
N ASN A 550 13.11 17.80 4.13
CA ASN A 550 13.38 19.12 3.56
C ASN A 550 12.68 19.37 2.23
N ARG A 551 11.98 18.36 1.68
CA ARG A 551 11.28 18.41 0.38
C ARG A 551 12.20 18.75 -0.80
N ASP A 552 13.46 18.35 -0.71
CA ASP A 552 14.49 18.61 -1.71
C ASP A 552 15.14 17.34 -2.27
N ASN A 553 14.58 16.15 -1.98
CA ASN A 553 15.15 14.86 -2.36
C ASN A 553 15.46 14.73 -3.88
N GLY A 554 14.79 15.47 -4.76
CA GLY A 554 15.17 15.52 -6.18
C GLY A 554 16.53 16.20 -6.43
N ARG A 555 16.90 17.16 -5.59
CA ARG A 555 18.20 17.86 -5.58
C ARG A 555 19.25 17.13 -4.75
N SER A 556 18.87 16.64 -3.57
CA SER A 556 19.79 16.03 -2.60
C SER A 556 20.08 14.55 -2.88
N TRP A 557 19.39 13.91 -3.83
CA TRP A 557 19.59 12.49 -4.16
C TRP A 557 21.04 12.11 -4.49
N GLN A 558 21.71 12.88 -5.35
CA GLN A 558 23.09 12.59 -5.72
C GLN A 558 24.02 12.71 -4.51
N ALA A 559 23.78 13.72 -3.67
CA ALA A 559 24.53 13.98 -2.46
C ALA A 559 24.31 12.88 -1.41
N TRP A 560 23.09 12.33 -1.32
CA TRP A 560 22.81 11.14 -0.51
C TRP A 560 23.57 9.91 -1.03
N ILE A 561 23.54 9.61 -2.35
CA ILE A 561 24.30 8.47 -2.91
C ILE A 561 25.77 8.61 -2.55
N TRP A 562 26.33 9.81 -2.74
CA TRP A 562 27.71 10.11 -2.44
C TRP A 562 28.02 10.00 -0.94
N GLY A 563 27.12 10.48 -0.08
CA GLY A 563 27.27 10.51 1.38
C GLY A 563 27.00 9.18 2.09
N ARG A 564 26.76 8.08 1.36
CA ARG A 564 26.64 6.73 1.95
C ARG A 564 27.92 6.22 2.59
N TRP A 565 29.05 6.84 2.29
CA TRP A 565 30.36 6.43 2.76
C TRP A 565 31.00 7.57 3.52
N ARG A 566 31.88 7.24 4.47
CA ARG A 566 32.72 8.22 5.14
C ARG A 566 33.54 8.98 4.10
N ARG A 567 33.68 10.29 4.32
CA ARG A 567 34.41 11.21 3.44
C ARG A 567 35.47 11.97 4.21
N TRP A 568 36.59 12.22 3.56
CA TRP A 568 37.65 13.07 4.07
C TRP A 568 37.36 14.55 3.76
N PRO A 569 37.91 15.50 4.54
CA PRO A 569 37.68 16.94 4.32
C PRO A 569 37.84 17.42 2.88
N HIS A 570 38.91 17.00 2.17
CA HIS A 570 39.15 17.41 0.79
C HIS A 570 38.11 16.85 -0.19
N GLU A 571 37.62 15.62 0.01
CA GLU A 571 36.56 15.03 -0.82
C GLU A 571 35.23 15.77 -0.64
N ILE A 572 34.96 16.27 0.58
CA ILE A 572 33.76 17.05 0.89
C ILE A 572 33.77 18.36 0.10
N VAL A 573 34.91 19.08 0.13
CA VAL A 573 35.06 20.34 -0.61
C VAL A 573 34.99 20.10 -2.12
N GLU A 574 35.73 19.11 -2.65
CA GLU A 574 35.73 18.77 -4.07
C GLU A 574 34.31 18.44 -4.57
N TYR A 575 33.56 17.65 -3.81
CA TYR A 575 32.19 17.31 -4.18
C TYR A 575 31.25 18.52 -4.09
N ALA A 576 31.39 19.37 -3.07
CA ALA A 576 30.58 20.58 -2.94
C ALA A 576 30.83 21.57 -4.11
N ASP A 577 32.08 21.70 -4.54
CA ASP A 577 32.45 22.55 -5.67
C ASP A 577 31.92 22.01 -7.00
N ALA A 578 31.92 20.69 -7.19
CA ALA A 578 31.37 20.03 -8.38
C ALA A 578 29.84 19.88 -8.37
N SER A 579 29.18 19.98 -7.20
CA SER A 579 27.75 19.67 -7.04
C SER A 579 26.86 20.68 -7.76
N PRO A 580 25.80 20.28 -8.48
CA PRO A 580 24.88 21.23 -9.13
C PRO A 580 24.10 22.09 -8.12
N VAL A 581 24.08 21.71 -6.84
CA VAL A 581 23.40 22.43 -5.75
C VAL A 581 24.37 22.65 -4.58
N PRO A 582 24.29 23.79 -3.87
CA PRO A 582 25.14 24.00 -2.71
C PRO A 582 24.76 22.99 -1.61
N LEU A 583 25.73 22.59 -0.79
CA LEU A 583 25.58 21.55 0.22
C LEU A 583 25.61 22.12 1.63
N HIS A 584 24.86 21.51 2.53
CA HIS A 584 24.99 21.72 3.97
C HIS A 584 25.30 20.38 4.61
N VAL A 585 26.53 20.24 5.07
CA VAL A 585 27.09 18.99 5.58
C VAL A 585 27.05 18.98 7.12
N TYR A 586 26.51 17.91 7.68
CA TYR A 586 26.47 17.65 9.11
C TYR A 586 27.57 16.67 9.49
N LEU A 587 28.49 17.10 10.35
CA LEU A 587 29.67 16.34 10.77
C LEU A 587 29.63 16.14 12.29
N SER A 588 30.13 15.01 12.78
CA SER A 588 30.20 14.72 14.23
C SER A 588 31.57 14.99 14.86
N ASP A 589 32.62 15.16 14.05
CA ASP A 589 33.98 15.37 14.51
C ASP A 589 34.42 16.85 14.35
N PRO A 590 34.70 17.57 15.45
CA PRO A 590 35.18 18.96 15.40
C PRO A 590 36.47 19.15 14.59
N ALA A 591 37.37 18.16 14.57
CA ALA A 591 38.61 18.25 13.79
C ALA A 591 38.30 18.21 12.28
N THR A 592 37.50 17.25 11.85
CA THR A 592 36.99 17.18 10.46
C THR A 592 36.25 18.46 10.05
N VAL A 593 35.46 19.07 10.95
CA VAL A 593 34.81 20.37 10.69
C VAL A 593 35.85 21.47 10.44
N ALA A 594 36.85 21.59 11.33
CA ALA A 594 37.89 22.62 11.21
C ALA A 594 38.70 22.45 9.92
N ASP A 595 39.10 21.21 9.59
CA ASP A 595 39.86 20.90 8.38
C ASP A 595 39.04 21.18 7.11
N THR A 596 37.75 20.83 7.09
CA THR A 596 36.89 21.09 5.94
C THR A 596 36.67 22.59 5.74
N LEU A 597 36.50 23.35 6.83
CA LEU A 597 36.40 24.82 6.76
C LEU A 597 37.69 25.48 6.27
N ALA A 598 38.85 24.93 6.63
CA ALA A 598 40.16 25.44 6.20
C ALA A 598 40.43 25.20 4.71
N LEU A 599 39.88 24.12 4.14
CA LEU A 599 40.02 23.77 2.72
C LEU A 599 38.98 24.44 1.80
N ARG A 600 37.94 25.05 2.37
CA ARG A 600 36.80 25.57 1.61
C ARG A 600 37.10 26.95 1.00
N ASP A 601 37.27 26.97 -0.32
CA ASP A 601 37.45 28.22 -1.09
C ASP A 601 36.13 28.93 -1.42
N HIS A 602 35.00 28.21 -1.46
CA HIS A 602 33.68 28.70 -1.85
C HIS A 602 32.63 28.59 -0.71
N PRO A 603 32.55 29.55 0.23
CA PRO A 603 31.65 29.48 1.40
C PRO A 603 30.15 29.45 1.03
N GLU A 604 29.78 29.97 -0.13
CA GLU A 604 28.43 29.92 -0.67
C GLU A 604 28.01 28.52 -1.15
N ARG A 605 28.98 27.64 -1.43
CA ARG A 605 28.77 26.29 -1.97
C ARG A 605 28.67 25.23 -0.89
N LEU A 606 29.25 25.48 0.28
CA LEU A 606 29.33 24.51 1.37
C LEU A 606 29.08 25.18 2.73
N ALA A 607 27.95 24.88 3.35
CA ALA A 607 27.66 25.15 4.75
C ALA A 607 28.00 23.91 5.61
N ILE A 608 28.43 24.12 6.86
CA ILE A 608 28.84 23.02 7.75
C ILE A 608 28.25 23.25 9.14
N SER A 609 27.61 22.21 9.68
CA SER A 609 27.17 22.18 11.08
C SER A 609 27.81 21.00 11.82
N LEU A 610 28.18 21.24 13.07
CA LEU A 610 28.64 20.24 14.01
C LEU A 610 27.42 19.62 14.71
N VAL A 611 27.33 18.30 14.64
CA VAL A 611 26.42 17.47 15.42
C VAL A 611 27.16 17.02 16.67
N SER A 612 26.69 17.47 17.83
CA SER A 612 27.13 16.97 19.13
C SER A 612 25.96 16.30 19.86
N TYR A 613 26.23 15.70 21.01
CA TYR A 613 25.20 15.03 21.82
C TYR A 613 25.23 15.57 23.26
N ASP A 614 24.05 15.80 23.82
CA ASP A 614 23.91 16.13 25.26
C ASP A 614 24.18 14.90 26.15
N PRO A 615 24.25 15.05 27.49
CA PRO A 615 24.47 13.92 28.40
C PRO A 615 23.42 12.81 28.30
N GLU A 616 22.19 13.16 27.90
CA GLU A 616 21.10 12.20 27.66
C GLU A 616 21.27 11.46 26.32
N GLY A 617 22.14 11.96 25.44
CA GLY A 617 22.45 11.43 24.12
C GLY A 617 21.54 11.99 23.03
N ARG A 618 20.91 13.15 23.25
CA ARG A 618 20.11 13.85 22.25
C ARG A 618 21.00 14.72 21.36
N PRO A 619 20.73 14.76 20.05
CA PRO A 619 21.53 15.53 19.10
C PRO A 619 21.35 17.04 19.30
N ILE A 620 22.48 17.76 19.33
CA ILE A 620 22.57 19.22 19.32
C ILE A 620 23.23 19.63 18.00
N ILE A 621 22.58 20.51 17.24
CA ILE A 621 23.10 21.04 15.98
C ILE A 621 23.68 22.44 16.23
N THR A 622 24.96 22.62 15.95
CA THR A 622 25.67 23.91 16.11
C THR A 622 26.35 24.35 14.81
N GLY A 623 26.41 25.67 14.58
CA GLY A 623 27.00 26.26 13.36
C GLY A 623 25.98 26.64 12.27
N ARG A 624 26.40 27.52 11.36
CA ARG A 624 25.67 27.91 10.14
C ARG A 624 26.60 27.92 8.95
#